data_AF-A0A1H3NBF8-F1
#
_entry.id   AF-A0A1H3NBF8-F1
#
_cell.length_a   1.000
_cell.length_b   1.000
_cell.length_c   1.000
_cell.angle_alpha   90.00
_cell.angle_beta   90.00
_cell.angle_gamma   90.00
#
_symmetry.space_group_name_H-M   'P 1'
#
loop_
_entity.id
_entity.type
_entity.pdbx_description
1 polymer ?
#
loop_
_entity_poly.entity_id
_entity_poly.type
_entity_poly.pdbx_seq_one_letter_code
_entity_poly.pdbx_strand_id
1 'polypeptide(L)'
;MSPTSNPAFTPERHAFRKLDLDGPGGMQWFELHHPDFVMEGRDPLRLNVYLTRDGDFTTIWYGLIDPLIAEAKLGMDDDRGMELAQLYETILFRGDIGDDAFGASVLKATRVTRMAPAILRMSDEHGLECLPLDAARDKQERPA
;
A
#
# COMPACT_ATOMS: atom_id res chain seq x y z
N MET A 1 7.77 -35.24 21.25
CA MET A 1 7.16 -33.90 21.17
C MET A 1 7.39 -33.41 19.75
N SER A 2 6.35 -33.40 18.91
CA SER A 2 6.46 -32.83 17.57
C SER A 2 6.59 -31.30 17.70
N PRO A 3 7.49 -30.63 16.98
CA PRO A 3 7.52 -29.18 17.01
C PRO A 3 6.21 -28.68 16.41
N THR A 4 5.39 -28.02 17.22
CA THR A 4 4.26 -27.22 16.74
C THR A 4 4.86 -26.04 16.00
N SER A 5 5.11 -26.19 14.69
CA SER A 5 5.52 -25.08 13.84
C SER A 5 4.41 -24.04 13.85
N ASN A 6 4.73 -22.80 14.20
CA ASN A 6 3.81 -21.69 14.01
C ASN A 6 3.39 -21.64 12.53
N PRO A 7 2.12 -21.31 12.22
CA PRO A 7 1.70 -21.16 10.84
C PRO A 7 2.51 -20.06 10.16
N ALA A 8 2.87 -20.28 8.89
CA ALA A 8 3.52 -19.26 8.08
C ALA A 8 2.66 -17.99 8.02
N PHE A 9 3.33 -16.83 7.98
CA PHE A 9 2.65 -15.55 7.86
C PHE A 9 1.75 -15.53 6.63
N THR A 10 0.54 -15.03 6.75
CA THR A 10 -0.41 -14.92 5.63
C THR A 10 -1.00 -13.51 5.62
N PRO A 11 -0.53 -12.59 4.73
CA PRO A 11 -0.98 -11.20 4.71
C PRO A 11 -2.51 -11.03 4.71
N GLU A 12 -3.23 -11.92 4.03
CA GLU A 12 -4.69 -11.90 3.91
C GLU A 12 -5.41 -12.07 5.25
N ARG A 13 -4.76 -12.68 6.25
CA ARG A 13 -5.30 -12.76 7.62
C ARG A 13 -5.19 -11.43 8.38
N HIS A 14 -4.42 -10.48 7.86
CA HIS A 14 -4.15 -9.17 8.46
C HIS A 14 -4.70 -8.03 7.61
N ALA A 15 -5.86 -8.27 6.98
CA ALA A 15 -6.58 -7.31 6.13
C ALA A 15 -5.85 -6.87 4.86
N PHE A 16 -4.80 -7.56 4.43
CA PHE A 16 -4.22 -7.32 3.12
C PHE A 16 -4.99 -8.05 2.02
N ARG A 17 -5.23 -7.36 0.91
CA ARG A 17 -5.77 -7.95 -0.32
C ARG A 17 -4.60 -8.25 -1.26
N LYS A 18 -4.49 -9.49 -1.72
CA LYS A 18 -3.54 -9.85 -2.79
C LYS A 18 -3.93 -9.14 -4.09
N LEU A 19 -2.96 -8.53 -4.74
CA LEU A 19 -3.13 -7.85 -6.01
C LEU A 19 -2.83 -8.82 -7.16
N ASP A 20 -3.59 -8.68 -8.23
CA ASP A 20 -3.38 -9.42 -9.48
C ASP A 20 -2.28 -8.73 -10.30
N LEU A 21 -1.04 -8.90 -9.85
CA LEU A 21 0.15 -8.29 -10.43
C LEU A 21 1.27 -9.32 -10.56
N ASP A 22 1.87 -9.38 -11.74
CA ASP A 22 3.08 -10.16 -12.00
C ASP A 22 4.30 -9.39 -11.51
N GLY A 23 4.62 -9.55 -10.23
CA GLY A 23 5.85 -9.01 -9.67
C GLY A 23 7.10 -9.67 -10.25
N PRO A 24 8.24 -8.95 -10.32
CA PRO A 24 9.50 -9.54 -10.76
C PRO A 24 9.85 -10.78 -9.92
N GLY A 25 10.30 -11.85 -10.58
CA GLY A 25 10.68 -13.09 -9.89
C GLY A 25 9.53 -13.87 -9.25
N GLY A 26 8.27 -13.56 -9.57
CA GLY A 26 7.10 -14.19 -8.93
C GLY A 26 6.75 -13.57 -7.57
N MET A 27 7.33 -12.40 -7.26
CA MET A 27 7.03 -11.64 -6.05
C MET A 27 5.54 -11.33 -5.97
N GLN A 28 4.95 -11.63 -4.82
CA GLN A 28 3.53 -11.37 -4.56
C GLN A 28 3.34 -9.97 -4.01
N TRP A 29 2.28 -9.29 -4.45
CA TRP A 29 1.93 -7.94 -4.05
C TRP A 29 0.62 -7.91 -3.31
N PHE A 30 0.56 -7.06 -2.30
CA PHE A 30 -0.57 -6.93 -1.41
C PHE A 30 -0.81 -5.46 -1.08
N GLU A 31 -2.07 -5.11 -0.86
CA GLU A 31 -2.52 -3.79 -0.44
C GLU A 31 -3.34 -3.92 0.84
N LEU A 32 -3.09 -3.07 1.83
CA LEU A 32 -3.91 -3.04 3.05
C LEU A 32 -5.32 -2.56 2.70
N HIS A 33 -6.33 -3.40 2.96
CA HIS A 33 -7.72 -3.02 2.80
C HIS A 33 -8.20 -2.21 4.00
N HIS A 34 -8.83 -1.07 3.73
CA HIS A 34 -9.49 -0.26 4.74
C HIS A 34 -11.01 -0.32 4.52
N PRO A 35 -11.80 -0.82 5.49
CA PRO A 35 -13.25 -0.97 5.32
C PRO A 35 -13.98 0.37 5.24
N ASP A 36 -13.39 1.44 5.77
CA ASP A 36 -13.98 2.77 5.83
C ASP A 36 -13.78 3.58 4.54
N PHE A 37 -13.04 3.05 3.56
CA PHE A 37 -12.67 3.78 2.34
C PHE A 37 -13.07 3.02 1.08
N VAL A 38 -13.39 3.75 0.02
CA VAL A 38 -13.71 3.16 -1.28
C VAL A 38 -12.42 2.81 -2.02
N MET A 39 -12.08 1.52 -2.05
CA MET A 39 -10.83 1.02 -2.63
C MET A 39 -11.03 0.11 -3.85
N GLU A 40 -11.87 0.56 -4.77
CA GLU A 40 -12.19 -0.16 -6.00
C GLU A 40 -11.02 -0.09 -6.99
N GLY A 41 -10.60 -1.26 -7.48
CA GLY A 41 -9.52 -1.37 -8.46
C GLY A 41 -8.14 -0.93 -7.95
N ARG A 42 -7.17 -1.06 -8.86
CA ARG A 42 -5.82 -0.52 -8.68
C ARG A 42 -5.82 0.93 -9.14
N ASP A 43 -5.46 1.84 -8.24
CA ASP A 43 -5.21 3.24 -8.60
C ASP A 43 -3.73 3.57 -8.38
N PRO A 44 -2.95 3.84 -9.44
CA PRO A 44 -1.54 4.18 -9.31
C PRO A 44 -1.29 5.50 -8.57
N LEU A 45 -2.30 6.38 -8.44
CA LEU A 45 -2.19 7.64 -7.70
C LEU A 45 -2.52 7.48 -6.21
N ARG A 46 -2.93 6.29 -5.77
CA ARG A 46 -3.32 6.03 -4.39
C ARG A 46 -2.11 5.71 -3.53
N LEU A 47 -1.92 6.55 -2.52
CA LEU A 47 -1.07 6.28 -1.38
C LEU A 47 -1.78 5.31 -0.43
N ASN A 48 -1.09 4.23 -0.09
CA ASN A 48 -1.59 3.26 0.88
C ASN A 48 -0.43 2.45 1.47
N VAL A 49 -0.73 1.59 2.44
CA VAL A 49 0.18 0.55 2.89
C VAL A 49 0.16 -0.60 1.90
N TYR A 50 1.33 -0.91 1.36
CA TYR A 50 1.58 -2.03 0.48
C TYR A 50 2.57 -3.00 1.11
N LEU A 51 2.51 -4.24 0.66
CA LEU A 51 3.38 -5.32 1.09
C LEU A 51 3.78 -6.16 -0.11
N THR A 52 5.07 -6.48 -0.20
CA THR A 52 5.58 -7.48 -1.14
C THR A 52 6.21 -8.64 -0.42
N ARG A 53 6.14 -9.82 -1.03
CA ARG A 53 6.74 -11.03 -0.47
C ARG A 53 7.32 -11.94 -1.54
N ASP A 54 8.52 -12.45 -1.26
CA ASP A 54 9.16 -13.55 -1.97
C ASP A 54 9.68 -14.56 -0.95
N GLY A 55 9.12 -15.78 -0.93
CA GLY A 55 9.38 -16.74 0.13
C GLY A 55 8.98 -16.17 1.49
N ASP A 56 9.93 -15.99 2.41
CA ASP A 56 9.70 -15.36 3.72
C ASP A 56 10.16 -13.90 3.78
N PHE A 57 10.86 -13.41 2.75
CA PHE A 57 11.33 -12.03 2.70
C PHE A 57 10.18 -11.09 2.38
N THR A 58 9.91 -10.15 3.28
CA THR A 58 8.78 -9.23 3.21
C THR A 58 9.26 -7.78 3.23
N THR A 59 8.70 -6.95 2.35
CA THR A 59 8.84 -5.48 2.44
C THR A 59 7.46 -4.87 2.68
N ILE A 60 7.36 -3.93 3.61
CA ILE A 60 6.13 -3.21 3.94
C ILE A 60 6.44 -1.73 3.83
N TRP A 61 5.62 -0.98 3.10
CA TRP A 61 5.81 0.45 2.95
C TRP A 61 4.46 1.16 2.90
N TYR A 62 4.47 2.43 3.27
CA TYR A 62 3.40 3.36 2.91
C TYR A 62 3.89 4.19 1.74
N GLY A 63 3.13 4.29 0.66
CA GLY A 63 3.56 5.03 -0.53
C GLY A 63 2.69 4.71 -1.73
N LEU A 64 3.24 4.86 -2.93
CA LEU A 64 2.56 4.51 -4.17
C LEU A 64 2.82 3.04 -4.51
N ILE A 65 1.89 2.43 -5.26
CA ILE A 65 2.12 1.10 -5.80
C ILE A 65 3.12 1.11 -6.97
N ASP A 66 3.13 2.20 -7.73
CA ASP A 66 3.99 2.38 -8.90
C ASP A 66 4.26 3.87 -9.09
N PRO A 67 5.34 4.40 -8.46
CA PRO A 67 5.69 5.81 -8.55
C PRO A 67 5.89 6.30 -9.98
N LEU A 68 6.46 5.47 -10.86
CA LEU A 68 6.72 5.84 -12.26
C LEU A 68 5.41 6.01 -13.05
N ILE A 69 4.45 5.08 -12.89
CA ILE A 69 3.13 5.25 -13.52
C ILE A 69 2.39 6.46 -12.93
N ALA A 70 2.58 6.75 -11.64
CA ALA A 70 1.96 7.91 -10.99
C ALA A 70 2.51 9.23 -11.55
N GLU A 71 3.83 9.36 -11.70
CA GLU A 71 4.51 10.51 -12.32
C GLU A 71 3.96 10.77 -13.73
N ALA A 72 3.84 9.72 -14.54
CA ALA A 72 3.29 9.81 -15.89
C ALA A 72 1.83 10.28 -15.92
N LYS A 73 1.03 9.81 -14.97
CA LYS A 73 -0.37 10.24 -14.88
C LYS A 73 -0.54 11.66 -14.36
N LEU A 74 0.41 12.16 -13.58
CA LEU A 74 0.42 13.53 -13.08
C LEU A 74 1.11 14.49 -14.06
N GLY A 75 1.66 14.00 -15.17
CA GLY A 75 2.36 14.80 -16.17
C GLY A 75 3.71 15.33 -15.66
N MET A 76 4.35 14.59 -14.75
CA MET A 76 5.60 14.97 -14.08
C MET A 76 6.85 14.34 -14.73
N ASP A 77 6.68 13.62 -15.85
CA ASP A 77 7.75 12.84 -16.51
C ASP A 77 8.99 13.66 -16.90
N ASP A 78 8.79 14.94 -17.21
CA ASP A 78 9.87 15.84 -17.63
C ASP A 78 10.50 16.61 -16.45
N ASP A 79 9.92 16.54 -15.24
CA ASP A 79 10.42 17.22 -14.04
C ASP A 79 11.50 16.39 -13.36
N ARG A 80 12.74 16.51 -13.87
CA ARG A 80 13.96 15.82 -13.39
C ARG A 80 14.34 16.04 -11.92
N GLY A 81 13.52 16.74 -11.13
CA GLY A 81 13.78 17.07 -9.73
C GLY A 81 12.74 16.54 -8.73
N MET A 82 11.63 15.94 -9.19
CA MET A 82 10.62 15.37 -8.30
C MET A 82 10.49 13.86 -8.52
N GLU A 83 11.13 13.09 -7.63
CA GLU A 83 10.93 11.64 -7.56
C GLU A 83 9.84 11.37 -6.51
N LEU A 84 8.64 10.96 -6.94
CA LEU A 84 7.52 10.70 -6.03
C LEU A 84 7.84 9.61 -5.01
N ALA A 85 8.66 8.63 -5.41
CA ALA A 85 9.20 7.61 -4.53
C ALA A 85 9.96 8.24 -3.34
N GLN A 86 10.79 9.26 -3.58
CA GLN A 86 11.51 9.93 -2.49
C GLN A 86 10.60 10.77 -1.59
N LEU A 87 9.50 11.30 -2.15
CA LEU A 87 8.61 12.23 -1.43
C LEU A 87 7.54 11.52 -0.61
N TYR A 88 7.00 10.42 -1.12
CA TYR A 88 5.79 9.79 -0.55
C TYR A 88 6.00 8.36 -0.07
N GLU A 89 7.16 7.76 -0.32
CA GLU A 89 7.43 6.38 0.05
C GLU A 89 8.16 6.31 1.39
N THR A 90 7.60 5.55 2.33
CA THR A 90 8.17 5.30 3.64
C THR A 90 8.26 3.80 3.85
N ILE A 91 9.48 3.26 3.83
CA ILE A 91 9.73 1.85 4.16
C ILE A 91 9.49 1.65 5.66
N LEU A 92 8.51 0.82 6.00
CA LEU A 92 8.10 0.54 7.37
C LEU A 92 8.82 -0.69 7.94
N PHE A 93 9.06 -1.68 7.08
CA PHE A 93 9.76 -2.91 7.43
C PHE A 93 10.36 -3.54 6.18
N ARG A 94 11.53 -4.16 6.33
CA ARG A 94 12.16 -5.00 5.32
C ARG A 94 12.95 -6.12 6.00
N GLY A 95 12.57 -7.37 5.75
CA GLY A 95 13.23 -8.53 6.35
C GLY A 95 12.38 -9.78 6.32
N ASP A 96 12.86 -10.84 6.97
CA ASP A 96 12.19 -12.13 6.97
C ASP A 96 11.05 -12.18 7.99
N ILE A 97 9.87 -12.60 7.54
CA ILE A 97 8.71 -12.89 8.39
C ILE A 97 8.35 -14.37 8.23
N GLY A 98 8.97 -15.22 9.05
CA GLY A 98 8.80 -16.67 8.96
C GLY A 98 7.48 -17.20 9.51
N ASP A 99 6.83 -16.49 10.44
CA ASP A 99 5.56 -16.93 11.03
C ASP A 99 4.54 -15.80 11.26
N ASP A 100 3.28 -16.20 11.38
CA ASP A 100 2.14 -15.28 11.45
C ASP A 100 2.12 -14.43 12.73
N ALA A 101 2.65 -14.95 13.84
CA ALA A 101 2.70 -14.24 15.11
C ALA A 101 3.75 -13.12 15.08
N PHE A 102 4.92 -13.39 14.50
CA PHE A 102 5.92 -12.36 14.25
C PHE A 102 5.41 -11.32 13.26
N GLY A 103 4.76 -11.75 12.17
CA GLY A 103 4.13 -10.86 11.20
C GLY A 103 3.12 -9.90 11.85
N ALA A 104 2.21 -10.42 12.68
CA ALA A 104 1.26 -9.60 13.44
C ALA A 104 1.96 -8.58 14.35
N SER A 105 3.07 -8.97 14.97
CA SER A 105 3.87 -8.09 15.83
C SER A 105 4.54 -6.97 15.04
N VAL A 106 5.09 -7.28 13.85
CA VAL A 106 5.66 -6.29 12.92
C VAL A 106 4.59 -5.29 12.50
N LEU A 107 3.43 -5.76 12.03
CA LEU A 107 2.32 -4.89 11.58
C LEU A 107 1.81 -3.97 12.70
N LYS A 108 1.73 -4.49 13.93
CA LYS A 108 1.36 -3.70 15.11
C LYS A 108 2.41 -2.64 15.44
N ALA A 109 3.70 -3.00 15.36
CA ALA A 109 4.80 -2.10 15.67
C ALA A 109 4.93 -0.95 14.67
N THR A 110 4.72 -1.24 13.38
CA THR A 110 4.74 -0.26 12.29
C THR A 110 3.46 0.56 12.18
N ARG A 111 2.39 0.16 12.91
CA ARG A 111 1.11 0.87 13.00
C ARG A 111 0.42 1.07 11.64
N VAL A 112 0.54 0.10 10.74
CA VAL A 112 -0.03 0.17 9.38
C VAL A 112 -1.52 0.53 9.36
N THR A 113 -2.29 0.06 10.34
CA THR A 113 -3.74 0.31 10.43
C THR A 113 -4.11 1.75 10.78
N ARG A 114 -3.14 2.59 11.14
CA ARG A 114 -3.35 4.04 11.38
C ARG A 114 -3.00 4.90 10.17
N MET A 115 -2.48 4.31 9.11
CA MET A 115 -2.10 5.02 7.89
C MET A 115 -3.29 5.03 6.93
N ALA A 116 -4.06 6.11 6.99
CA ALA A 116 -5.21 6.29 6.11
C ALA A 116 -4.74 6.43 4.65
N PRO A 117 -5.44 5.82 3.69
CA PRO A 117 -5.11 5.97 2.28
C PRO A 117 -5.40 7.40 1.81
N ALA A 118 -4.62 7.84 0.82
CA ALA A 118 -4.72 9.15 0.21
C ALA A 118 -4.59 9.04 -1.32
N ILE A 119 -4.95 10.08 -2.04
CA ILE A 119 -4.86 10.16 -3.50
C ILE A 119 -4.01 11.38 -3.88
N LEU A 120 -3.08 11.20 -4.80
CA LEU A 120 -2.34 12.28 -5.42
C LEU A 120 -3.14 12.88 -6.58
N ARG A 121 -3.12 14.21 -6.69
CA ARG A 121 -3.79 14.95 -7.76
C ARG A 121 -3.00 16.18 -8.14
N MET A 122 -3.00 16.54 -9.43
CA MET A 122 -2.57 17.87 -9.87
C MET A 122 -3.72 18.88 -9.77
N SER A 123 -3.42 20.05 -9.24
CA SER A 123 -4.31 21.21 -9.13
C SER A 123 -3.67 22.41 -9.80
N ASP A 124 -4.47 23.18 -10.56
CA ASP A 124 -4.01 24.40 -11.23
C ASP A 124 -3.59 25.49 -10.22
N GLU A 125 -4.13 25.47 -9.00
CA GLU A 125 -3.89 26.49 -7.96
C GLU A 125 -2.72 26.14 -7.03
N HIS A 126 -2.60 24.87 -6.65
CA HIS A 126 -1.66 24.43 -5.59
C HIS A 126 -0.57 23.47 -6.09
N GLY A 127 -0.59 23.09 -7.36
CA GLY A 127 0.30 22.07 -7.91
C GLY A 127 -0.06 20.68 -7.42
N LEU A 128 0.93 19.90 -6.98
CA LEU A 128 0.72 18.54 -6.49
C LEU A 128 0.04 18.56 -5.12
N GLU A 129 -1.17 18.00 -5.05
CA GLU A 129 -1.97 17.85 -3.84
C GLU A 129 -2.00 16.38 -3.41
N CYS A 130 -2.00 16.16 -2.08
CA CYS A 130 -2.24 14.86 -1.45
C CYS A 130 -3.52 14.97 -0.63
N LEU A 131 -4.58 14.31 -1.10
CA LEU A 131 -5.92 14.42 -0.53
C LEU A 131 -6.30 13.11 0.18
N PRO A 132 -7.04 13.16 1.30
CA PRO A 132 -7.61 11.95 1.87
C PRO A 132 -8.47 11.20 0.85
N LEU A 133 -8.40 9.87 0.83
CA LEU A 133 -9.27 9.07 -0.02
C LEU A 133 -10.72 9.17 0.48
N ASP A 134 -11.69 9.16 -0.44
CA ASP A 134 -13.11 9.25 -0.10
C ASP A 134 -13.53 8.17 0.90
N ALA A 135 -14.23 8.61 1.95
CA ALA A 135 -14.83 7.70 2.91
C ALA A 135 -16.00 6.94 2.24
N ALA A 136 -16.14 5.65 2.55
CA ALA A 136 -17.23 4.82 2.05
C ALA A 136 -18.62 5.36 2.45
N ARG A 137 -18.69 6.19 3.49
CA ARG A 137 -19.92 6.81 3.99
C ARG A 137 -20.46 7.93 3.09
N ASP A 138 -19.60 8.61 2.34
CA ASP A 138 -19.99 9.78 1.52
C ASP A 138 -20.68 9.39 0.20
N LYS A 139 -20.58 8.12 -0.22
CA LYS A 139 -21.33 7.59 -1.38
C LYS A 139 -22.78 7.22 -1.07
N GLN A 140 -23.18 7.08 0.19
CA GLN A 140 -24.58 6.78 0.55
C GLN A 140 -25.51 8.00 0.52
N GLU A 141 -24.97 9.22 0.48
CA GLU A 141 -25.74 10.46 0.60
C GLU A 141 -25.90 11.23 -0.73
N ARG A 142 -25.33 10.77 -1.84
CA ARG A 142 -25.55 11.39 -3.16
C ARG A 142 -26.72 10.71 -3.87
N PRO A 143 -27.91 11.33 -3.98
CA PRO A 143 -28.95 10.82 -4.85
C PRO A 143 -28.48 10.86 -6.31
N ALA A 144 -28.88 9.84 -7.06
CA ALA A 144 -28.66 9.71 -8.51
C ALA A 144 -29.30 10.86 -9.30
#